data_AF-A0A4Q3Y572-F1
#
_entry.id   AF-A0A4Q3Y572-F1
#
_cell.length_a   1.000
_cell.length_b   1.000
_cell.length_c   1.000
_cell.angle_alpha   90.00
_cell.angle_beta   90.00
_cell.angle_gamma   90.00
#
_symmetry.space_group_name_H-M   'P 1'
#
loop_
_entity.id
_entity.type
_entity.pdbx_description
1 polymer ?
#
loop_
_entity_poly.entity_id
_entity_poly.type
_entity_poly.pdbx_seq_one_letter_code
_entity_poly.pdbx_strand_id
1 'polypeptide(L)'
;MPNESTLPATADEGSVEERKLRLEREKFVYECQRQEREDSSILKRGTTLVTIAAGVLAAIISVSQFILQRDKAGLERKLEQEKSERDWKLQAVRIVMDNDKKLFSIDTKERAAAISIIKTALPVDLYNNILGLAAAQSNTPEAKAQFRTAQDLNLGSLNTITIPASASSPITNGAAPSVSNATSIPFRVEAAQLPAKGYRFTIGVNTDENTKNQIDRVDYLIDHPTFKVKSYTSADAKSNYSMTYVGWGAVDEVNATVKLKNGTVQTTTINMIRELGW
;
A
#
# COMPACT_ATOMS: atom_id res chain seq x y z
N MET A 1 21.71 -27.70 116.04
CA MET A 1 21.14 -26.47 115.45
C MET A 1 22.28 -25.67 114.81
N PRO A 2 22.02 -24.97 113.71
CA PRO A 2 22.72 -25.11 112.43
C PRO A 2 23.62 -23.91 112.09
N ASN A 3 24.50 -24.07 111.08
CA ASN A 3 24.68 -23.10 109.99
C ASN A 3 25.70 -23.63 108.97
N GLU A 4 25.19 -24.23 107.90
CA GLU A 4 25.95 -24.44 106.66
C GLU A 4 25.98 -23.13 105.87
N SER A 5 27.18 -22.57 105.76
CA SER A 5 27.48 -21.43 104.90
C SER A 5 27.76 -21.95 103.50
N THR A 6 26.87 -21.65 102.54
CA THR A 6 27.09 -21.94 101.12
C THR A 6 27.37 -20.62 100.39
N LEU A 7 28.62 -20.44 99.97
CA LEU A 7 29.09 -19.34 99.13
C LEU A 7 28.65 -19.56 97.67
N PRO A 8 28.18 -18.52 96.95
CA PRO A 8 27.80 -18.65 95.55
C PRO A 8 29.03 -18.65 94.63
N ALA A 9 29.04 -19.61 93.71
CA ALA A 9 30.02 -19.74 92.64
C ALA A 9 29.93 -18.55 91.67
N THR A 10 31.06 -17.86 91.46
CA THR A 10 31.24 -16.83 90.45
C THR A 10 31.11 -17.45 89.06
N ALA A 11 30.07 -17.08 88.33
CA ALA A 11 29.86 -17.50 86.95
C ALA A 11 30.95 -16.90 86.04
N ASP A 12 31.60 -17.78 85.29
CA ASP A 12 32.68 -17.50 84.34
C ASP A 12 32.17 -16.67 83.15
N GLU A 13 32.39 -15.35 83.21
CA GLU A 13 32.00 -14.36 82.20
C GLU A 13 32.63 -14.62 80.82
N GLY A 14 33.75 -15.35 80.75
CA GLY A 14 34.40 -15.71 79.49
C GLY A 14 33.53 -16.58 78.56
N SER A 15 32.64 -17.42 79.13
CA SER A 15 31.84 -18.35 78.32
C SER A 15 30.69 -17.68 77.54
N VAL A 16 30.33 -16.44 77.88
CA VAL A 16 29.22 -15.73 77.23
C VAL A 16 29.69 -15.00 75.97
N GLU A 17 30.87 -14.38 76.01
CA GLU A 17 31.44 -13.70 74.85
C GLU A 17 31.83 -14.68 73.73
N GLU A 18 32.39 -15.84 74.08
CA GLU A 18 32.71 -16.89 73.10
C GLU A 18 31.46 -17.43 72.40
N ARG A 19 30.35 -17.59 73.14
CA ARG A 19 29.06 -17.98 72.57
C ARG A 19 28.51 -16.93 71.61
N LYS A 20 28.66 -15.65 71.93
CA LYS A 20 28.23 -14.55 71.06
C LYS A 20 29.04 -14.51 69.77
N LEU A 21 30.37 -14.59 69.87
CA LEU A 21 31.26 -14.62 68.70
C LEU A 21 30.99 -15.81 67.79
N ARG A 22 30.70 -16.98 68.37
CA ARG A 22 30.31 -18.16 67.61
C ARG A 22 29.00 -17.96 66.84
N LEU A 23 27.98 -17.39 67.48
CA LEU A 23 26.70 -17.10 66.82
C LEU A 23 26.83 -16.06 65.71
N GLU A 24 27.67 -15.03 65.90
CA GLU A 24 27.93 -14.02 64.85
C GLU A 24 28.65 -14.65 63.64
N ARG A 25 29.62 -15.54 63.88
CA ARG A 25 30.30 -16.28 62.79
C ARG A 25 29.34 -17.21 62.05
N GLU A 26 28.49 -17.95 62.77
CA GLU A 26 27.49 -18.84 62.15
C GLU A 26 26.47 -18.03 61.32
N LYS A 27 26.04 -16.86 61.81
CA LYS A 27 25.16 -15.94 61.08
C LYS A 27 25.81 -15.43 59.79
N PHE A 28 27.07 -15.02 59.84
CA PHE A 28 27.79 -14.54 58.67
C PHE A 28 27.93 -15.63 57.59
N VAL A 29 28.27 -16.87 57.97
CA VAL A 29 28.37 -18.00 57.04
C VAL A 29 27.01 -18.29 56.38
N TYR A 30 25.91 -18.20 57.14
CA TYR A 30 24.57 -18.38 56.60
C TYR A 30 24.19 -17.27 55.61
N GLU A 31 24.52 -16.01 55.90
CA GLU A 31 24.26 -14.89 55.00
C GLU A 31 25.06 -15.01 53.69
N CYS A 32 26.35 -15.40 53.75
CA CYS A 32 27.15 -15.67 52.55
C CYS A 32 26.56 -16.80 51.69
N GLN A 33 26.17 -17.93 52.30
CA GLN A 33 25.57 -19.05 51.54
C GLN A 33 24.21 -18.69 50.93
N ARG A 34 23.43 -17.85 51.62
CA ARG A 34 22.17 -17.36 51.07
C ARG A 34 22.40 -16.47 49.86
N GLN A 35 23.38 -15.57 49.92
CA GLN A 35 23.71 -14.67 48.81
C GLN A 35 24.18 -15.44 47.56
N GLU A 36 25.03 -16.46 47.71
CA GLU A 36 25.44 -17.32 46.58
C GLU A 36 24.26 -18.05 45.91
N ARG A 37 23.26 -18.48 46.70
CA ARG A 37 22.05 -19.12 46.15
C ARG A 37 21.18 -18.13 45.40
N GLU A 38 21.01 -16.92 45.92
CA GLU A 38 20.23 -15.86 45.28
C GLU A 38 20.87 -15.46 43.92
N ASP A 39 22.19 -15.25 43.87
CA ASP A 39 22.91 -14.89 42.65
C ASP A 39 22.84 -15.99 41.57
N SER A 40 22.95 -17.26 41.98
CA SER A 40 22.83 -18.39 41.05
C SER A 40 21.44 -18.50 40.41
N SER A 41 20.40 -18.08 41.14
CA SER A 41 19.01 -18.14 40.68
C SER A 41 18.69 -17.03 39.67
N ILE A 42 19.29 -15.84 39.86
CA ILE A 42 19.15 -14.70 38.95
C ILE A 42 19.82 -15.02 37.60
N LEU A 43 21.02 -15.61 37.63
CA LEU A 43 21.77 -15.93 36.42
C LEU A 43 21.06 -17.01 35.56
N LYS A 44 20.48 -18.03 36.19
CA LYS A 44 19.73 -19.09 35.48
C LYS A 44 18.44 -18.58 34.84
N ARG A 45 17.76 -17.62 35.48
CA ARG A 45 16.56 -17.00 34.91
C ARG A 45 16.91 -16.02 33.79
N GLY A 46 18.01 -15.27 33.93
CA GLY A 46 18.48 -14.33 32.90
C GLY A 46 18.83 -15.02 31.56
N THR A 47 19.58 -16.13 31.61
CA THR A 47 19.97 -16.88 30.41
C THR A 47 18.79 -17.46 29.64
N THR A 48 17.76 -17.93 30.35
CA THR A 48 16.52 -18.43 29.74
C THR A 48 15.77 -17.32 28.99
N LEU A 49 15.66 -16.13 29.59
CA LEU A 49 14.99 -14.99 28.96
C LEU A 49 15.72 -14.50 27.71
N VAL A 50 17.05 -14.43 27.74
CA VAL A 50 17.86 -14.05 26.57
C VAL A 50 17.66 -15.04 25.42
N THR A 51 17.61 -16.34 25.72
CA THR A 51 17.42 -17.38 24.70
C THR A 51 16.03 -17.30 24.07
N ILE A 52 14.99 -17.08 24.87
CA ILE A 52 13.62 -16.88 24.37
C ILE A 52 13.54 -15.63 23.49
N ALA A 53 14.15 -14.51 23.93
CA ALA A 53 14.17 -13.27 23.16
C ALA A 53 14.88 -13.43 21.80
N ALA A 54 16.02 -14.14 21.78
CA ALA A 54 16.74 -14.44 20.55
C ALA A 54 15.89 -15.31 19.59
N GLY A 55 15.16 -16.30 20.11
CA GLY A 55 14.25 -17.13 19.33
C GLY A 55 13.10 -16.34 18.69
N VAL A 56 12.48 -15.43 19.45
CA VAL A 56 11.41 -14.56 18.95
C VAL A 56 11.92 -13.62 17.86
N LEU A 57 13.09 -13.02 18.05
CA LEU A 57 13.71 -12.15 17.03
C LEU A 57 14.00 -12.90 15.73
N ALA A 58 14.54 -14.13 15.81
CA ALA A 58 14.80 -14.95 14.64
C ALA A 58 13.51 -15.29 13.87
N ALA A 59 12.41 -15.59 14.58
CA ALA A 59 11.12 -15.86 13.96
C ALA A 59 10.56 -14.62 13.24
N ILE A 60 10.66 -13.43 13.84
CA ILE A 60 10.23 -12.17 13.23
C ILE A 60 10.99 -11.92 11.92
N ILE A 61 12.33 -12.05 11.95
CA ILE A 61 13.17 -11.86 10.76
C ILE A 61 12.78 -12.85 9.64
N SER A 62 12.53 -14.11 9.99
CA SER A 62 12.12 -15.14 9.01
C SER A 62 10.76 -14.82 8.36
N VAL A 63 9.78 -14.38 9.14
CA VAL A 63 8.46 -13.99 8.61
C VAL A 63 8.57 -12.77 7.71
N SER A 64 9.36 -11.77 8.09
CA SER A 64 9.61 -10.59 7.25
C SER A 64 10.27 -10.96 5.91
N GLN A 65 11.25 -11.85 5.91
CA GLN A 65 11.89 -12.33 4.67
C GLN A 65 10.91 -13.09 3.76
N PHE A 66 10.02 -13.91 4.33
CA PHE A 66 9.01 -14.63 3.57
C PHE A 66 8.00 -13.70 2.89
N ILE A 67 7.51 -12.67 3.60
CA ILE A 67 6.60 -11.67 3.04
C ILE A 67 7.27 -10.93 1.88
N LEU A 68 8.52 -10.50 2.04
CA LEU A 68 9.28 -9.83 0.97
C LEU A 68 9.49 -10.72 -0.26
N GLN A 69 9.73 -12.02 -0.08
CA GLN A 69 9.86 -12.96 -1.20
C GLN A 69 8.53 -13.16 -1.95
N ARG A 70 7.40 -13.20 -1.22
CA ARG A 70 6.07 -13.36 -1.82
C ARG A 70 5.72 -12.17 -2.70
N ASP A 71 6.01 -10.97 -2.23
CA ASP A 71 5.70 -9.74 -2.96
C ASP A 71 6.59 -9.60 -4.21
N LYS A 72 7.87 -10.01 -4.11
CA LYS A 72 8.78 -10.04 -5.25
C LYS A 72 8.30 -10.99 -6.36
N ALA A 73 7.87 -12.20 -5.99
CA ALA A 73 7.34 -13.18 -6.95
C ALA A 73 6.05 -12.70 -7.63
N GLY A 74 5.19 -11.97 -6.89
CA GLY A 74 3.99 -11.34 -7.44
C GLY A 74 4.32 -10.26 -8.47
N LEU A 75 5.33 -9.43 -8.19
CA LEU A 75 5.77 -8.36 -9.09
C LEU A 75 6.43 -8.91 -10.36
N GLU A 76 7.27 -9.93 -10.25
CA GLU A 76 7.89 -10.58 -11.40
C GLU A 76 6.86 -11.19 -12.35
N ARG A 77 5.79 -11.81 -11.82
CA ARG A 77 4.68 -12.32 -12.66
C ARG A 77 3.93 -11.22 -13.41
N LYS A 78 3.67 -10.07 -12.76
CA LYS A 78 3.04 -8.91 -13.41
C LYS A 78 3.92 -8.37 -14.53
N LEU A 79 5.21 -8.22 -14.27
CA LEU A 79 6.17 -7.71 -15.25
C LEU A 79 6.34 -8.66 -16.44
N GLU A 80 6.31 -9.98 -16.20
CA GLU A 80 6.34 -10.97 -17.28
C GLU A 80 5.06 -10.95 -18.11
N GLN A 81 3.89 -10.76 -17.47
CA GLN A 81 2.62 -10.59 -18.17
C GLN A 81 2.64 -9.34 -19.07
N GLU A 82 3.15 -8.21 -18.57
CA GLU A 82 3.28 -6.97 -19.36
C GLU A 82 4.31 -7.10 -20.49
N LYS A 83 5.41 -7.84 -20.28
CA LYS A 83 6.37 -8.14 -21.35
C LYS A 83 5.73 -8.99 -22.43
N SER A 84 5.06 -10.08 -22.04
CA SER A 84 4.31 -10.90 -22.98
C SER A 84 3.26 -10.07 -23.73
N GLU A 85 2.62 -9.11 -23.05
CA GLU A 85 1.64 -8.21 -23.66
C GLU A 85 2.27 -7.29 -24.72
N ARG A 86 3.44 -6.74 -24.43
CA ARG A 86 4.17 -5.89 -25.39
C ARG A 86 4.72 -6.69 -26.56
N ASP A 87 5.26 -7.89 -26.31
CA ASP A 87 5.85 -8.72 -27.35
C ASP A 87 4.82 -9.16 -28.37
N TRP A 88 3.62 -9.56 -27.94
CA TRP A 88 2.57 -9.93 -28.90
C TRP A 88 2.09 -8.70 -29.71
N LYS A 89 1.99 -7.51 -29.08
CA LYS A 89 1.65 -6.26 -29.79
C LYS A 89 2.70 -5.91 -30.85
N LEU A 90 3.99 -6.09 -30.54
CA LEU A 90 5.07 -5.88 -31.52
C LEU A 90 5.02 -6.90 -32.67
N GLN A 91 4.75 -8.17 -32.38
CA GLN A 91 4.56 -9.19 -33.42
C GLN A 91 3.35 -8.88 -34.31
N ALA A 92 2.23 -8.44 -33.72
CA ALA A 92 1.05 -8.00 -34.44
C ALA A 92 1.35 -6.87 -35.43
N VAL A 93 2.05 -5.83 -34.98
CA VAL A 93 2.47 -4.70 -35.84
C VAL A 93 3.39 -5.20 -36.95
N ARG A 94 4.33 -6.09 -36.65
CA ARG A 94 5.26 -6.65 -37.64
C ARG A 94 4.52 -7.42 -38.75
N ILE A 95 3.53 -8.24 -38.39
CA ILE A 95 2.72 -8.98 -39.37
C ILE A 95 1.96 -8.03 -40.30
N VAL A 96 1.42 -6.93 -39.78
CA VAL A 96 0.73 -5.92 -40.60
C VAL A 96 1.72 -5.22 -41.53
N MET A 97 2.89 -4.81 -41.02
CA MET A 97 3.95 -4.17 -41.81
C MET A 97 4.49 -5.07 -42.93
N ASP A 98 4.71 -6.36 -42.64
CA ASP A 98 5.22 -7.33 -43.62
C ASP A 98 4.22 -7.59 -44.76
N ASN A 99 2.93 -7.32 -44.52
CA ASN A 99 1.85 -7.50 -45.51
C ASN A 99 1.31 -6.17 -46.07
N ASP A 100 1.89 -5.02 -45.72
CA ASP A 100 1.43 -3.68 -46.09
C ASP A 100 1.11 -3.56 -47.60
N LYS A 101 2.07 -3.94 -48.45
CA LYS A 101 1.90 -3.90 -49.92
C LYS A 101 0.72 -4.74 -50.43
N LYS A 102 0.43 -5.86 -49.77
CA LYS A 102 -0.68 -6.75 -50.12
C LYS A 102 -2.01 -6.24 -49.55
N LEU A 103 -2.01 -5.63 -48.37
CA LEU A 103 -3.21 -5.00 -47.80
C LEU A 103 -3.71 -3.85 -48.65
N PHE A 104 -2.79 -3.05 -49.19
CA PHE A 104 -3.12 -1.89 -50.01
C PHE A 104 -2.99 -2.17 -51.51
N SER A 105 -2.93 -3.45 -51.90
CA SER A 105 -2.98 -3.87 -53.30
C SER A 105 -4.33 -3.52 -53.93
N ILE A 106 -4.29 -3.12 -55.21
CA ILE A 106 -5.49 -2.92 -56.03
C ILE A 106 -6.15 -4.28 -56.33
N ASP A 107 -5.37 -5.36 -56.32
CA ASP A 107 -5.90 -6.71 -56.52
C ASP A 107 -6.72 -7.16 -55.31
N THR A 108 -8.02 -7.33 -55.53
CA THR A 108 -8.98 -7.76 -54.51
C THR A 108 -8.67 -9.17 -53.98
N LYS A 109 -8.05 -10.05 -54.77
CA LYS A 109 -7.65 -11.40 -54.32
C LYS A 109 -6.47 -11.36 -53.36
N GLU A 110 -5.44 -10.59 -53.69
CA GLU A 110 -4.27 -10.42 -52.81
C GLU A 110 -4.65 -9.74 -51.49
N ARG A 111 -5.50 -8.71 -51.56
CA ARG A 111 -6.02 -8.02 -50.38
C ARG A 111 -6.85 -8.95 -49.49
N ALA A 112 -7.74 -9.76 -50.08
CA ALA A 112 -8.54 -10.73 -49.33
C ALA A 112 -7.66 -11.78 -48.64
N ALA A 113 -6.60 -12.26 -49.32
CA ALA A 113 -5.63 -13.18 -48.73
C ALA A 113 -4.88 -12.56 -47.55
N ALA A 114 -4.43 -11.31 -47.67
CA ALA A 114 -3.76 -10.58 -46.59
C ALA A 114 -4.69 -10.37 -45.37
N ILE A 115 -5.94 -9.98 -45.61
CA ILE A 115 -6.95 -9.82 -44.55
C ILE A 115 -7.20 -11.16 -43.83
N SER A 116 -7.25 -12.28 -44.55
CA SER A 116 -7.46 -13.59 -43.94
C SER A 116 -6.29 -14.01 -43.02
N ILE A 117 -5.05 -13.69 -43.40
CA ILE A 117 -3.86 -13.94 -42.57
C ILE A 117 -3.90 -13.08 -41.30
N ILE A 118 -4.23 -11.80 -41.44
CA ILE A 118 -4.40 -10.88 -40.30
C ILE A 118 -5.50 -11.36 -39.37
N LYS A 119 -6.64 -11.81 -39.89
CA LYS A 119 -7.77 -12.30 -39.09
C LYS A 119 -7.45 -13.56 -38.29
N THR A 120 -6.56 -14.41 -38.79
CA THR A 120 -6.14 -15.64 -38.11
C THR A 120 -5.00 -15.40 -37.13
N ALA A 121 -4.14 -14.41 -37.39
CA ALA A 121 -3.00 -14.09 -36.53
C ALA A 121 -3.33 -13.13 -35.36
N LEU A 122 -4.40 -12.34 -35.47
CA LEU A 122 -4.72 -11.29 -34.49
C LEU A 122 -5.97 -11.62 -33.66
N PRO A 123 -5.98 -11.24 -32.36
CA PRO A 123 -7.20 -11.23 -31.56
C PRO A 123 -8.30 -10.38 -32.22
N VAL A 124 -9.55 -10.81 -32.07
CA VAL A 124 -10.74 -10.22 -32.72
C VAL A 124 -10.87 -8.72 -32.46
N ASP A 125 -10.54 -8.27 -31.26
CA ASP A 125 -10.69 -6.86 -30.85
C ASP A 125 -9.75 -5.93 -31.62
N LEU A 126 -8.49 -6.35 -31.81
CA LEU A 126 -7.54 -5.58 -32.60
C LEU A 126 -7.85 -5.62 -34.09
N TYR A 127 -8.27 -6.78 -34.59
CA TYR A 127 -8.70 -6.91 -35.97
C TYR A 127 -9.79 -5.90 -36.31
N ASN A 128 -10.80 -5.76 -35.45
CA ASN A 128 -11.88 -4.81 -35.64
C ASN A 128 -11.40 -3.36 -35.59
N ASN A 129 -10.46 -3.02 -34.69
CA ASN A 129 -9.90 -1.67 -34.61
C ASN A 129 -9.06 -1.32 -35.85
N ILE A 130 -8.21 -2.24 -36.31
CA ILE A 130 -7.35 -2.02 -37.49
C ILE A 130 -8.18 -1.92 -38.77
N LEU A 131 -9.19 -2.77 -38.94
CA LEU A 131 -10.08 -2.70 -40.10
C LEU A 131 -11.05 -1.54 -40.05
N GLY A 132 -11.49 -1.12 -38.87
CA GLY A 132 -12.24 0.14 -38.72
C GLY A 132 -11.44 1.32 -39.25
N LEU A 133 -10.14 1.38 -38.92
CA LEU A 133 -9.21 2.40 -39.42
C LEU A 133 -8.94 2.26 -40.93
N ALA A 134 -8.74 1.04 -41.44
CA ALA A 134 -8.50 0.80 -42.86
C ALA A 134 -9.76 1.06 -43.72
N ALA A 135 -10.95 0.77 -43.21
CA ALA A 135 -12.22 1.10 -43.87
C ALA A 135 -12.46 2.62 -43.89
N ALA A 136 -12.00 3.34 -42.86
CA ALA A 136 -12.01 4.81 -42.84
C ALA A 136 -11.03 5.44 -43.84
N GLN A 137 -9.99 4.71 -44.29
CA GLN A 137 -9.07 5.14 -45.37
C GLN A 137 -9.67 5.06 -46.79
N SER A 138 -11.00 5.07 -46.94
CA SER A 138 -11.63 5.23 -48.26
C SER A 138 -11.07 6.48 -48.98
N ASN A 139 -10.93 6.39 -50.32
CA ASN A 139 -10.01 7.17 -51.18
C ASN A 139 -10.15 8.71 -51.22
N THR A 140 -10.79 9.36 -50.25
CA THR A 140 -10.84 10.82 -50.21
C THR A 140 -9.49 11.40 -49.78
N PRO A 141 -8.97 12.44 -50.47
CA PRO A 141 -7.75 13.13 -50.06
C PRO A 141 -7.79 13.64 -48.61
N GLU A 142 -8.99 13.98 -48.12
CA GLU A 142 -9.24 14.43 -46.75
C GLU A 142 -9.04 13.32 -45.71
N ALA A 143 -9.48 12.08 -45.97
CA ALA A 143 -9.26 10.95 -45.06
C ALA A 143 -7.76 10.62 -44.93
N LYS A 144 -6.98 10.75 -46.02
CA LYS A 144 -5.52 10.59 -46.01
C LYS A 144 -4.81 11.69 -45.20
N ALA A 145 -5.31 12.92 -45.24
CA ALA A 145 -4.76 14.03 -44.46
C ALA A 145 -5.04 13.86 -42.96
N GLN A 146 -6.28 13.47 -42.59
CA GLN A 146 -6.67 13.23 -41.20
C GLN A 146 -5.91 12.06 -40.55
N PHE A 147 -5.58 11.02 -41.33
CA PHE A 147 -4.80 9.89 -40.84
C PHE A 147 -3.36 10.24 -40.46
N ARG A 148 -2.70 11.14 -41.22
CA ARG A 148 -1.36 11.63 -40.85
C ARG A 148 -1.41 12.42 -39.54
N THR A 149 -2.42 13.25 -39.36
CA THR A 149 -2.64 13.99 -38.11
C THR A 149 -2.94 13.05 -36.94
N ALA A 150 -3.70 11.97 -37.16
CA ALA A 150 -3.99 10.95 -36.14
C ALA A 150 -2.78 10.07 -35.80
N GLN A 151 -1.89 9.76 -36.76
CA GLN A 151 -0.63 9.05 -36.48
C GLN A 151 0.31 9.86 -35.57
N ASP A 152 0.35 11.18 -35.73
CA ASP A 152 1.16 12.06 -34.89
C ASP A 152 0.56 12.27 -33.47
N LEU A 153 -0.75 12.05 -33.30
CA LEU A 153 -1.47 12.24 -32.02
C LEU A 153 -1.69 10.96 -31.21
N ASN A 154 -1.68 9.77 -31.84
CA ASN A 154 -2.28 8.57 -31.23
C ASN A 154 -1.26 7.47 -30.83
N LEU A 155 0.03 7.80 -30.73
CA LEU A 155 1.04 6.91 -30.12
C LEU A 155 0.97 6.90 -28.57
N GLY A 156 0.08 7.69 -27.96
CA GLY A 156 0.01 7.86 -26.49
C GLY A 156 -1.25 7.34 -25.77
N SER A 157 -2.36 7.02 -26.43
CA SER A 157 -3.67 6.91 -25.72
C SER A 157 -4.54 5.69 -26.06
N LEU A 158 -3.97 4.50 -26.18
CA LEU A 158 -4.74 3.26 -26.44
C LEU A 158 -5.26 2.52 -25.17
N ASN A 159 -5.35 3.19 -24.02
CA ASN A 159 -5.74 2.57 -22.74
C ASN A 159 -7.05 3.11 -22.17
N THR A 160 -8.20 2.99 -22.85
CA THR A 160 -9.51 2.97 -22.16
C THR A 160 -10.58 2.30 -23.01
N ILE A 161 -10.96 1.06 -22.68
CA ILE A 161 -12.18 0.42 -23.18
C ILE A 161 -13.06 0.11 -21.97
N THR A 162 -14.18 0.83 -21.85
CA THR A 162 -15.20 0.61 -20.81
C THR A 162 -16.20 -0.42 -21.28
N ILE A 163 -16.31 -1.55 -20.56
CA ILE A 163 -17.30 -2.61 -20.80
C ILE A 163 -18.53 -2.34 -19.90
N PRO A 164 -19.76 -2.25 -20.44
CA PRO A 164 -20.96 -2.11 -19.62
C PRO A 164 -21.32 -3.43 -18.92
N ALA A 165 -21.48 -3.38 -17.60
CA ALA A 165 -21.90 -4.51 -16.78
C ALA A 165 -23.39 -4.84 -17.01
N SER A 166 -23.67 -6.10 -17.31
CA SER A 166 -25.03 -6.65 -17.43
C SER A 166 -25.72 -6.76 -16.07
N ALA A 167 -26.99 -6.37 -16.04
CA ALA A 167 -27.86 -6.39 -14.86
C ALA A 167 -28.28 -7.82 -14.48
N SER A 168 -28.12 -8.17 -13.21
CA SER A 168 -28.74 -9.34 -12.57
C SER A 168 -29.64 -8.89 -11.43
N SER A 169 -30.90 -9.34 -11.46
CA SER A 169 -31.97 -8.98 -10.52
C SER A 169 -31.72 -9.45 -9.08
N PRO A 170 -32.28 -8.77 -8.06
CA PRO A 170 -32.00 -9.05 -6.66
C PRO A 170 -32.88 -10.17 -6.09
N ILE A 171 -32.24 -11.04 -5.30
CA ILE A 171 -32.88 -12.00 -4.39
C ILE A 171 -33.11 -11.29 -3.06
N THR A 172 -34.35 -11.22 -2.60
CA THR A 172 -34.79 -10.63 -1.33
C THR A 172 -34.52 -11.57 -0.15
N ASN A 173 -33.65 -11.17 0.78
CA ASN A 173 -33.52 -11.79 2.10
C ASN A 173 -33.23 -10.72 3.18
N GLY A 174 -34.05 -10.72 4.23
CA GLY A 174 -33.76 -10.24 5.60
C GLY A 174 -33.27 -8.80 5.78
N ALA A 175 -34.15 -7.92 6.27
CA ALA A 175 -33.86 -6.52 6.59
C ALA A 175 -32.73 -6.38 7.65
N ALA A 176 -31.51 -6.14 7.17
CA ALA A 176 -30.46 -5.47 7.93
C ALA A 176 -30.88 -4.01 8.20
N PRO A 177 -30.42 -3.39 9.31
CA PRO A 177 -30.73 -2.00 9.61
C PRO A 177 -30.40 -1.12 8.40
N SER A 178 -31.39 -0.37 7.94
CA SER A 178 -31.30 0.50 6.77
C SER A 178 -30.04 1.37 6.87
N VAL A 179 -29.04 1.01 6.07
CA VAL A 179 -27.85 1.81 5.85
C VAL A 179 -28.35 3.09 5.21
N SER A 180 -28.42 4.17 5.98
CA SER A 180 -28.61 5.49 5.41
C SER A 180 -27.52 5.67 4.37
N ASN A 181 -27.92 5.89 3.12
CA ASN A 181 -26.99 6.16 2.02
C ASN A 181 -26.11 7.35 2.44
N ALA A 182 -24.91 7.05 2.94
CA ALA A 182 -24.00 8.07 3.40
C ALA A 182 -23.65 8.91 2.18
N THR A 183 -24.09 10.18 2.18
CA THR A 183 -23.78 11.12 1.11
C THR A 183 -22.27 11.18 0.97
N SER A 184 -21.77 10.78 -0.20
CA SER A 184 -20.35 10.84 -0.52
C SER A 184 -19.86 12.28 -0.40
N ILE A 185 -18.78 12.49 0.36
CA ILE A 185 -18.17 13.81 0.51
C ILE A 185 -17.41 14.15 -0.78
N PRO A 186 -17.79 15.23 -1.50
CA PRO A 186 -17.12 15.60 -2.73
C PRO A 186 -15.75 16.26 -2.47
N PHE A 187 -14.86 16.12 -3.43
CA PHE A 187 -13.52 16.73 -3.42
C PHE A 187 -13.39 17.76 -4.53
N ARG A 188 -12.47 18.70 -4.34
CA ARG A 188 -12.06 19.69 -5.32
C ARG A 188 -10.58 19.49 -5.61
N VAL A 189 -10.24 19.50 -6.90
CA VAL A 189 -8.87 19.41 -7.39
C VAL A 189 -8.54 20.70 -8.13
N GLU A 190 -7.37 21.26 -7.86
CA GLU A 190 -6.85 22.43 -8.55
C GLU A 190 -5.42 22.18 -9.02
N ALA A 191 -5.07 22.79 -10.15
CA ALA A 191 -3.70 22.88 -10.62
C ALA A 191 -3.34 24.36 -10.86
N ALA A 192 -2.23 24.81 -10.29
CA ALA A 192 -1.69 26.14 -10.52
C ALA A 192 -0.30 26.02 -11.17
N GLN A 193 -0.11 26.66 -12.32
CA GLN A 193 1.18 26.66 -13.01
C GLN A 193 2.21 27.47 -12.22
N LEU A 194 3.41 26.91 -12.04
CA LEU A 194 4.53 27.56 -11.38
C LEU A 194 5.53 28.13 -12.41
N PRO A 195 6.27 29.21 -12.06
CA PRO A 195 7.25 29.82 -12.97
C PRO A 195 8.33 28.86 -13.48
N ALA A 196 8.70 27.85 -12.69
CA ALA A 196 9.78 26.91 -12.99
C ALA A 196 9.35 25.69 -13.86
N LYS A 197 8.36 25.86 -14.74
CA LYS A 197 7.79 24.83 -15.61
C LYS A 197 7.13 23.63 -14.89
N GLY A 198 6.64 23.80 -13.67
CA GLY A 198 5.88 22.76 -12.94
C GLY A 198 4.46 23.19 -12.61
N TYR A 199 3.71 22.31 -11.97
CA TYR A 199 2.38 22.58 -11.43
C TYR A 199 2.37 22.35 -9.92
N ARG A 200 1.61 23.18 -9.22
CA ARG A 200 1.17 22.96 -7.85
C ARG A 200 -0.22 22.38 -7.90
N PHE A 201 -0.37 21.15 -7.44
CA PHE A 201 -1.65 20.46 -7.34
C PHE A 201 -2.17 20.57 -5.91
N THR A 202 -3.44 20.95 -5.76
CA THR A 202 -4.12 21.02 -4.47
C THR A 202 -5.38 20.17 -4.52
N ILE A 203 -5.54 19.31 -3.52
CA ILE A 203 -6.74 18.49 -3.32
C ILE A 203 -7.35 18.93 -1.99
N GLY A 204 -8.65 19.17 -1.95
CA GLY A 204 -9.34 19.51 -0.70
C GLY A 204 -10.79 19.07 -0.72
N VAL A 205 -11.43 19.09 0.44
CA VAL A 205 -12.85 18.76 0.60
C VAL A 205 -13.70 19.91 0.05
N ASN A 206 -14.76 19.59 -0.70
CA ASN A 206 -15.67 20.57 -1.31
C ASN A 206 -17.08 20.50 -0.71
N THR A 207 -17.22 20.72 0.59
CA THR A 207 -18.50 20.60 1.29
C THR A 207 -18.87 21.89 2.03
N ASP A 208 -20.14 22.02 2.40
CA ASP A 208 -20.64 23.11 3.23
C ASP A 208 -20.04 23.09 4.65
N GLU A 209 -20.14 24.23 5.34
CA GLU A 209 -19.51 24.42 6.66
C GLU A 209 -20.09 23.49 7.75
N ASN A 210 -21.36 23.09 7.66
CA ASN A 210 -21.94 22.17 8.65
C ASN A 210 -21.32 20.78 8.52
N THR A 211 -21.20 20.26 7.30
CA THR A 211 -20.54 18.97 7.04
C THR A 211 -19.06 19.04 7.37
N LYS A 212 -18.38 20.15 7.03
CA LYS A 212 -16.96 20.36 7.34
C LYS A 212 -16.67 20.28 8.84
N ASN A 213 -17.57 20.82 9.68
CA ASN A 213 -17.45 20.77 11.13
C ASN A 213 -17.64 19.36 11.74
N GLN A 214 -18.19 18.42 10.98
CA GLN A 214 -18.32 17.01 11.37
C GLN A 214 -17.08 16.17 11.02
N ILE A 215 -16.20 16.68 10.17
CA ILE A 215 -14.94 16.01 9.80
C ILE A 215 -13.95 16.15 10.96
N ASP A 216 -13.31 15.05 11.34
CA ASP A 216 -12.18 15.01 12.28
C ASP A 216 -10.87 15.24 11.51
N ARG A 217 -10.65 14.46 10.45
CA ARG A 217 -9.48 14.60 9.57
C ARG A 217 -9.71 13.94 8.21
N VAL A 218 -8.82 14.22 7.27
CA VAL A 218 -8.72 13.56 5.97
C VAL A 218 -7.31 13.01 5.79
N ASP A 219 -7.23 11.71 5.49
CA ASP A 219 -6.00 10.99 5.20
C ASP A 219 -5.93 10.73 3.68
N TYR A 220 -4.88 11.22 3.02
CA TYR A 220 -4.65 11.07 1.59
C TYR A 220 -3.49 10.11 1.35
N LEU A 221 -3.68 9.14 0.47
CA LEU A 221 -2.67 8.18 0.03
C LEU A 221 -2.42 8.34 -1.48
N ILE A 222 -1.19 8.74 -1.81
CA ILE A 222 -0.67 8.85 -3.18
C ILE A 222 0.21 7.63 -3.43
N ASP A 223 -0.31 6.63 -4.16
CA ASP A 223 0.49 5.47 -4.51
C ASP A 223 1.21 5.66 -5.85
N HIS A 224 2.19 6.57 -5.86
CA HIS A 224 3.02 6.83 -7.04
C HIS A 224 4.52 6.63 -6.72
N PRO A 225 5.30 5.90 -7.56
CA PRO A 225 6.69 5.54 -7.24
C PRO A 225 7.65 6.72 -7.03
N THR A 226 7.35 7.87 -7.62
CA THR A 226 8.22 9.06 -7.51
C THR A 226 8.09 9.79 -6.18
N PHE A 227 7.02 9.53 -5.40
CA PHE A 227 6.77 10.19 -4.13
C PHE A 227 7.47 9.44 -2.99
N LYS A 228 8.37 10.12 -2.29
CA LYS A 228 9.02 9.59 -1.07
C LYS A 228 8.03 9.50 0.09
N VAL A 229 7.15 10.48 0.20
CA VAL A 229 6.08 10.52 1.21
C VAL A 229 4.77 10.24 0.47
N LYS A 230 4.17 9.09 0.77
CA LYS A 230 2.94 8.63 0.11
C LYS A 230 1.68 8.96 0.90
N SER A 231 1.78 9.22 2.20
CA SER A 231 0.63 9.46 3.07
C SER A 231 0.67 10.87 3.62
N TYR A 232 -0.46 11.57 3.56
CA TYR A 232 -0.65 12.92 4.07
C TYR A 232 -1.91 12.96 4.93
N THR A 233 -1.86 13.64 6.07
CA THR A 233 -3.01 13.82 6.95
C THR A 233 -3.28 15.29 7.14
N SER A 234 -4.52 15.71 6.92
CA SER A 234 -4.97 17.08 7.16
C SER A 234 -6.14 17.09 8.15
N ALA A 235 -5.98 17.82 9.25
CA ALA A 235 -7.00 18.03 10.27
C ALA A 235 -7.46 19.51 10.33
N ASP A 236 -6.98 20.34 9.40
CA ASP A 236 -7.29 21.77 9.40
C ASP A 236 -8.52 22.09 8.55
N ALA A 237 -9.62 22.41 9.23
CA ALA A 237 -10.87 22.83 8.60
C ALA A 237 -10.72 24.14 7.79
N LYS A 238 -9.81 25.06 8.20
CA LYS A 238 -9.65 26.36 7.53
C LYS A 238 -9.09 26.23 6.13
N SER A 239 -8.23 25.24 5.90
CA SER A 239 -7.69 24.91 4.58
C SER A 239 -8.55 23.91 3.80
N ASN A 240 -9.82 23.70 4.19
CA ASN A 240 -10.70 22.68 3.62
C ASN A 240 -10.08 21.26 3.67
N TYR A 241 -9.32 20.96 4.73
CA TYR A 241 -8.57 19.72 4.88
C TYR A 241 -7.67 19.41 3.69
N SER A 242 -7.10 20.43 3.05
CA SER A 242 -6.37 20.23 1.80
C SER A 242 -4.98 19.61 1.98
N MET A 243 -4.49 19.01 0.91
CA MET A 243 -3.09 18.67 0.71
C MET A 243 -2.60 19.30 -0.60
N THR A 244 -1.31 19.63 -0.65
CA THR A 244 -0.68 20.22 -1.82
C THR A 244 0.62 19.49 -2.14
N TYR A 245 0.87 19.24 -3.43
CA TYR A 245 2.15 18.76 -3.92
C TYR A 245 2.57 19.51 -5.19
N VAL A 246 3.87 19.44 -5.51
CA VAL A 246 4.43 20.04 -6.72
C VAL A 246 4.96 18.93 -7.62
N GLY A 247 4.61 18.99 -8.90
CA GLY A 247 5.01 17.97 -9.88
C GLY A 247 4.90 18.48 -11.32
N TRP A 248 5.46 17.72 -12.25
CA TRP A 248 5.39 18.01 -13.69
C TRP A 248 4.08 17.53 -14.32
N GLY A 249 3.36 16.61 -13.66
CA GLY A 249 2.07 16.08 -14.07
C GLY A 249 1.22 15.72 -12.86
N ALA A 250 -0.08 15.59 -13.08
CA ALA A 250 -1.02 15.11 -12.06
C ALA A 250 -0.82 13.60 -11.85
N VAL A 251 -0.94 13.14 -10.61
CA VAL A 251 -1.02 11.70 -10.31
C VAL A 251 -2.40 11.17 -10.73
N ASP A 252 -2.48 9.97 -11.32
CA ASP A 252 -3.75 9.44 -11.84
C ASP A 252 -4.82 9.32 -10.75
N GLU A 253 -4.47 8.67 -9.64
CA GLU A 253 -5.39 8.34 -8.55
C GLU A 253 -4.83 8.74 -7.18
N VAL A 254 -5.70 9.31 -6.34
CA VAL A 254 -5.43 9.57 -4.92
C VAL A 254 -6.55 8.97 -4.09
N ASN A 255 -6.19 8.10 -3.14
CA ASN A 255 -7.16 7.54 -2.20
C ASN A 255 -7.31 8.48 -1.01
N ALA A 256 -8.49 9.08 -0.84
CA ALA A 256 -8.82 9.95 0.27
C ALA A 256 -9.75 9.23 1.25
N THR A 257 -9.35 9.21 2.51
CA THR A 257 -10.12 8.63 3.63
C THR A 257 -10.55 9.76 4.56
N VAL A 258 -11.85 10.06 4.57
CA VAL A 258 -12.44 11.05 5.46
C VAL A 258 -12.90 10.36 6.74
N LYS A 259 -12.38 10.82 7.88
CA LYS A 259 -12.83 10.38 9.19
C LYS A 259 -13.72 11.46 9.81
N LEU A 260 -14.95 11.09 10.15
CA LEU A 260 -15.90 11.95 10.84
C LEU A 260 -15.73 11.84 12.37
N LYS A 261 -16.14 12.88 13.09
CA LYS A 261 -16.08 12.96 14.56
C LYS A 261 -16.94 11.90 15.26
N ASN A 262 -17.97 11.39 14.59
CA ASN A 262 -18.80 10.29 15.08
C ASN A 262 -18.15 8.91 14.88
N GLY A 263 -16.92 8.85 14.36
CA GLY A 263 -16.18 7.61 14.10
C GLY A 263 -16.44 6.99 12.73
N THR A 264 -17.39 7.50 11.95
CA THR A 264 -17.65 7.04 10.58
C THR A 264 -16.44 7.33 9.69
N VAL A 265 -16.09 6.35 8.85
CA VAL A 265 -14.99 6.44 7.89
C VAL A 265 -15.55 6.28 6.49
N GLN A 266 -15.22 7.22 5.60
CA GLN A 266 -15.56 7.16 4.18
C GLN A 266 -14.26 7.15 3.36
N THR A 267 -14.16 6.29 2.35
CA THR A 267 -13.00 6.22 1.45
C THR A 267 -13.46 6.46 0.03
N THR A 268 -12.77 7.35 -0.67
CA THR A 268 -13.05 7.71 -2.06
C THR A 268 -11.74 7.77 -2.84
N THR A 269 -11.73 7.22 -4.04
CA THR A 269 -10.63 7.37 -5.00
C THR A 269 -10.91 8.57 -5.90
N ILE A 270 -9.98 9.51 -5.92
CA ILE A 270 -10.04 10.75 -6.71
C ILE A 270 -9.18 10.54 -7.95
N ASN A 271 -9.78 10.65 -9.14
CA ASN A 271 -9.05 10.60 -10.41
C ASN A 271 -8.63 12.03 -10.81
N MET A 272 -7.39 12.43 -10.53
CA MET A 272 -6.99 13.84 -10.65
C MET A 272 -7.06 14.34 -12.09
N ILE A 273 -6.67 13.50 -13.06
CA ILE A 273 -6.67 13.85 -14.48
C ILE A 273 -8.09 14.18 -14.94
N ARG A 274 -9.05 13.32 -14.58
CA ARG A 274 -10.47 13.53 -14.87
C ARG A 274 -11.01 14.78 -14.19
N GLU A 275 -10.69 15.00 -12.91
CA GLU A 275 -11.16 16.19 -12.18
C GLU A 275 -10.56 17.50 -12.73
N LEU A 276 -9.36 17.45 -13.32
CA LEU A 276 -8.70 18.59 -13.97
C LEU A 276 -9.10 18.77 -15.45
N GLY A 277 -9.70 17.76 -16.07
CA GLY A 277 -10.03 17.76 -17.50
C GLY A 277 -8.81 17.70 -18.42
N TRP A 278 -7.76 16.98 -18.01
CA TRP A 278 -6.51 16.80 -18.76
C TRP A 278 -6.49 15.52 -19.59
#